data_AF-A0A381ICJ0-F1
#
_entry.id   AF-A0A381ICJ0-F1
#
_cell.length_a   1.000
_cell.length_b   1.000
_cell.length_c   1.000
_cell.angle_alpha   90.00
_cell.angle_beta   90.00
_cell.angle_gamma   90.00
#
_symmetry.space_group_name_H-M   'P 1'
#
loop_
_entity.id
_entity.type
_entity.pdbx_description
1 polymer ?
#
loop_
_entity_poly.entity_id
_entity_poly.type
_entity_poly.pdbx_seq_one_letter_code
_entity_poly.pdbx_strand_id
1 'polypeptide(L)'
;MSELSGKGCEIIVPFEERLPVRDIEKSIIKKYRKNLWSKFMKAIRDYKLVEEGDKIAVAISGGKDSILMAKMFQELKKHGQVNFDVEFIAMDPGYHANIRQLLIDNCEYLNIPIHLFDSRIFEIADEIAKDYPCYMCARMRRGALYSKAEELGCNKLALGHHYDDVIETTMLNLLCAGKF
;
A
#
# COMPACT_ATOMS: atom_id res chain seq x y z
N MET A 1 19.09 -14.29 7.94
CA MET A 1 18.09 -13.21 8.10
C MET A 1 18.83 -11.97 8.51
N SER A 2 18.59 -10.87 7.82
CA SER A 2 19.35 -9.63 7.92
C SER A 2 19.00 -8.91 9.25
N GLU A 3 19.91 -8.15 9.87
CA GLU A 3 19.62 -7.43 11.13
C GLU A 3 18.46 -6.43 10.95
N LEU A 4 18.32 -5.84 9.75
CA LEU A 4 17.21 -4.94 9.40
C LEU A 4 15.83 -5.61 9.42
N SER A 5 15.75 -6.92 9.22
CA SER A 5 14.47 -7.64 9.26
C SER A 5 13.90 -7.75 10.69
N GLY A 6 14.70 -7.48 11.73
CA GLY A 6 14.27 -7.54 13.13
C GLY A 6 13.90 -8.96 13.61
N LYS A 7 13.35 -9.07 14.83
CA LYS A 7 12.96 -10.37 15.44
C LYS A 7 11.58 -10.89 15.01
N GLY A 8 10.91 -10.19 14.09
CA GLY A 8 9.49 -10.41 13.74
C GLY A 8 8.54 -9.74 14.74
N CYS A 9 7.29 -9.52 14.32
CA CYS A 9 6.23 -8.98 15.17
C CYS A 9 5.30 -10.08 15.65
N GLU A 10 4.82 -9.98 16.89
CA GLU A 10 3.69 -10.79 17.36
C GLU A 10 2.45 -10.47 16.52
N ILE A 11 1.80 -11.51 16.01
CA ILE A 11 0.56 -11.36 15.25
C ILE A 11 -0.57 -11.15 16.26
N ILE A 12 -1.20 -9.98 16.21
CA ILE A 12 -2.41 -9.71 16.97
C ILE A 12 -3.58 -10.33 16.20
N VAL A 13 -4.08 -11.46 16.69
CA VAL A 13 -5.28 -12.09 16.15
C VAL A 13 -6.50 -11.56 16.91
N PRO A 14 -7.45 -10.87 16.24
CA PRO A 14 -8.67 -10.43 16.90
C PRO A 14 -9.49 -11.66 17.36
N PHE A 15 -10.16 -11.53 18.51
CA PHE A 15 -11.01 -12.59 19.08
C PHE A 15 -12.33 -12.79 18.33
N GLU A 16 -12.68 -11.86 17.43
CA GLU A 16 -13.91 -11.90 16.64
C GLU A 16 -13.70 -12.59 15.29
N GLU A 17 -14.73 -13.29 14.82
CA GLU A 17 -14.74 -13.86 13.48
C GLU A 17 -14.65 -12.76 12.42
N ARG A 18 -13.99 -13.09 11.29
CA ARG A 18 -13.86 -12.16 10.17
C ARG A 18 -15.25 -11.94 9.54
N LEU A 19 -15.63 -10.68 9.36
CA LEU A 19 -16.86 -10.31 8.66
C LEU A 19 -16.83 -10.75 7.20
N PRO A 20 -17.94 -11.24 6.62
CA PRO A 20 -18.00 -11.59 5.20
C PRO A 20 -17.53 -10.45 4.29
N VAL A 21 -16.79 -10.78 3.23
CA VAL A 21 -16.18 -9.77 2.31
C VAL A 21 -17.22 -8.77 1.79
N ARG A 22 -18.42 -9.25 1.44
CA ARG A 22 -19.52 -8.41 0.99
C ARG A 22 -19.94 -7.37 2.02
N ASP A 23 -19.92 -7.72 3.31
CA ASP A 23 -20.28 -6.79 4.38
C ASP A 23 -19.16 -5.77 4.64
N ILE A 24 -17.90 -6.20 4.50
CA ILE A 24 -16.74 -5.30 4.53
C ILE A 24 -16.85 -4.26 3.40
N GLU A 25 -17.04 -4.71 2.15
CA GLU A 25 -17.21 -3.83 0.98
C GLU A 25 -18.38 -2.85 1.16
N LYS A 26 -19.55 -3.36 1.57
CA LYS A 26 -20.73 -2.55 1.85
C LYS A 26 -20.46 -1.53 2.95
N SER A 27 -19.65 -1.87 3.96
CA SER A 27 -19.32 -0.94 5.04
C SER A 27 -18.52 0.26 4.55
N ILE A 28 -17.60 0.09 3.59
CA ILE A 28 -16.80 1.17 2.99
C ILE A 28 -17.72 2.21 2.34
N ILE A 29 -18.67 1.75 1.51
CA ILE A 29 -19.55 2.62 0.72
C ILE A 29 -20.77 3.16 1.48
N LYS A 30 -21.15 2.53 2.61
CA LYS A 30 -22.29 2.92 3.45
C LYS A 30 -21.86 3.46 4.81
N LYS A 31 -21.42 2.59 5.73
CA LYS A 31 -21.10 2.94 7.13
C LYS A 31 -20.00 4.01 7.20
N TYR A 32 -18.93 3.83 6.43
CA TYR A 32 -17.77 4.72 6.41
C TYR A 32 -17.80 5.72 5.25
N ARG A 33 -18.97 5.90 4.61
CA ARG A 33 -19.10 6.71 3.39
C ARG A 33 -18.58 8.14 3.59
N LYS A 34 -19.06 8.82 4.63
CA LYS A 34 -18.75 10.24 4.88
C LYS A 34 -17.26 10.47 5.12
N ASN A 35 -16.64 9.59 5.90
CA ASN A 35 -15.29 9.81 6.42
C ASN A 35 -14.20 9.22 5.52
N LEU A 36 -14.52 8.19 4.75
CA LEU A 36 -13.58 7.47 3.90
C LEU A 36 -13.95 7.62 2.42
N TRP A 37 -15.03 6.96 1.98
CA TRP A 37 -15.39 6.87 0.56
C TRP A 37 -15.56 8.25 -0.12
N SER A 38 -16.30 9.16 0.51
CA SER A 38 -16.56 10.49 -0.05
C SER A 38 -15.28 11.33 -0.15
N LYS A 39 -14.35 11.19 0.80
CA LYS A 39 -13.06 11.90 0.75
C LYS A 39 -12.16 11.32 -0.32
N PHE A 40 -12.09 9.99 -0.44
CA PHE A 40 -11.37 9.30 -1.51
C PHE A 40 -11.88 9.71 -2.89
N MET A 41 -13.20 9.63 -3.12
CA MET A 41 -13.81 10.04 -4.39
C MET A 41 -13.62 11.53 -4.67
N LYS A 42 -13.63 12.38 -3.64
CA LYS A 42 -13.33 13.81 -3.78
C LYS A 42 -11.90 14.01 -4.25
N ALA A 43 -10.92 13.39 -3.60
CA ALA A 43 -9.52 13.49 -3.99
C ALA A 43 -9.27 13.00 -5.42
N ILE A 44 -9.88 11.87 -5.81
CA ILE A 44 -9.77 11.36 -7.20
C ILE A 44 -10.22 12.41 -8.22
N ARG A 45 -11.36 13.06 -7.98
CA ARG A 45 -11.89 14.08 -8.90
C ARG A 45 -11.09 15.38 -8.86
N ASP A 46 -10.83 15.90 -7.67
CA ASP A 46 -10.20 17.20 -7.47
C ASP A 46 -8.77 17.22 -8.05
N TYR A 47 -8.05 16.09 -7.94
CA TYR A 47 -6.66 15.97 -8.39
C TYR A 47 -6.48 15.11 -9.65
N LYS A 48 -7.56 14.69 -10.31
CA LYS A 48 -7.53 13.84 -11.51
C LYS A 48 -6.63 12.60 -11.35
N LEU A 49 -6.73 11.94 -10.19
CA LEU A 49 -5.84 10.81 -9.86
C LEU A 49 -6.14 9.57 -10.71
N VAL A 50 -7.38 9.44 -11.18
CA VAL A 50 -7.85 8.35 -12.05
C VAL A 50 -8.59 8.96 -13.23
N GLU A 51 -8.11 8.67 -14.43
CA GLU A 51 -8.57 9.20 -15.71
C GLU A 51 -8.82 8.06 -16.70
N GLU A 52 -9.51 8.37 -17.80
CA GLU A 52 -9.88 7.39 -18.81
C GLU A 52 -8.62 6.78 -19.46
N GLY A 53 -8.57 5.45 -19.52
CA GLY A 53 -7.45 4.70 -20.09
C GLY A 53 -6.25 4.53 -19.16
N ASP A 54 -6.32 5.02 -17.91
CA ASP A 54 -5.26 4.77 -16.93
C ASP A 54 -5.11 3.28 -16.63
N LYS A 55 -3.87 2.84 -16.41
CA LYS A 55 -3.55 1.55 -15.78
C LYS A 55 -2.78 1.82 -14.50
N ILE A 56 -3.42 1.54 -13.36
CA ILE A 56 -2.94 1.97 -12.04
C ILE A 56 -2.42 0.76 -11.26
N ALA A 57 -1.16 0.83 -10.84
CA ALA A 57 -0.61 -0.10 -9.86
C ALA A 57 -0.96 0.36 -8.44
N VAL A 58 -1.54 -0.51 -7.62
CA VAL A 58 -1.81 -0.25 -6.21
C VAL A 58 -0.81 -1.05 -5.37
N ALA A 59 0.08 -0.34 -4.66
CA ALA A 59 1.09 -0.98 -3.82
C ALA A 59 0.54 -1.41 -2.46
N ILE A 60 0.75 -2.67 -2.10
CA ILE A 60 0.28 -3.27 -0.85
C ILE A 60 1.49 -3.66 0.01
N SER A 61 1.54 -3.11 1.23
CA SER A 61 2.60 -3.40 2.21
C SER A 61 2.19 -4.44 3.25
N GLY A 62 0.91 -4.84 3.27
CA GLY A 62 0.31 -5.68 4.32
C GLY A 62 -0.25 -4.90 5.51
N GLY A 63 0.03 -3.59 5.57
CA GLY A 63 -0.59 -2.70 6.55
C GLY A 63 -2.04 -2.37 6.21
N LYS A 64 -2.83 -2.05 7.24
CA LYS A 64 -4.27 -1.72 7.13
C LYS A 64 -4.56 -0.65 6.08
N ASP A 65 -3.72 0.37 5.95
CA ASP A 65 -3.96 1.52 5.07
C ASP A 65 -3.83 1.14 3.60
N SER A 66 -2.80 0.36 3.26
CA SER A 66 -2.59 -0.15 1.90
C SER A 66 -3.67 -1.17 1.49
N ILE A 67 -4.10 -2.03 2.42
CA ILE A 67 -5.19 -2.99 2.21
C ILE A 67 -6.53 -2.27 2.02
N LEU A 68 -6.82 -1.28 2.87
CA LEU A 68 -8.03 -0.48 2.76
C LEU A 68 -8.07 0.30 1.45
N MET A 69 -6.95 0.91 1.05
CA MET A 69 -6.81 1.57 -0.25
C MET A 69 -7.08 0.61 -1.40
N ALA A 70 -6.54 -0.62 -1.36
CA ALA A 70 -6.81 -1.63 -2.38
C ALA A 70 -8.31 -1.95 -2.48
N LYS A 71 -9.02 -2.11 -1.36
CA LYS A 71 -10.49 -2.29 -1.38
C LYS A 71 -11.22 -1.06 -1.90
N MET A 72 -10.78 0.15 -1.61
CA MET A 72 -11.37 1.35 -2.21
C MET A 72 -11.20 1.40 -3.74
N PHE A 73 -10.05 0.96 -4.27
CA PHE A 73 -9.84 0.85 -5.73
C PHE A 73 -10.69 -0.24 -6.37
N GLN A 74 -10.93 -1.37 -5.69
CA GLN A 74 -11.87 -2.39 -6.18
C GLN A 74 -13.30 -1.85 -6.23
N GLU A 75 -13.75 -1.16 -5.18
CA GLU A 75 -15.06 -0.50 -5.17
C GLU A 75 -15.14 0.61 -6.23
N LEU A 76 -14.04 1.31 -6.50
CA LEU A 76 -13.96 2.31 -7.57
C LEU A 76 -14.09 1.68 -8.95
N LYS A 77 -13.40 0.57 -9.23
CA LYS A 77 -13.51 -0.16 -10.50
C LYS A 77 -14.93 -0.72 -10.69
N LYS A 78 -15.59 -1.13 -9.61
CA LYS A 78 -16.94 -1.70 -9.60
C LYS A 78 -18.07 -0.68 -9.75
N HIS A 79 -17.90 0.53 -9.19
CA HIS A 79 -18.95 1.55 -9.13
C HIS A 79 -18.63 2.85 -9.88
N GLY A 80 -17.38 3.02 -10.33
CA GLY A 80 -16.91 4.18 -11.06
C GLY A 80 -17.42 4.22 -12.49
N GLN A 81 -17.40 5.42 -13.07
CA GLN A 81 -17.80 5.66 -14.47
C GLN A 81 -16.60 5.80 -15.41
N VAL A 82 -15.39 5.90 -14.86
CA VAL A 82 -14.14 6.02 -15.61
C VAL A 82 -13.64 4.62 -15.94
N ASN A 83 -13.29 4.35 -17.21
CA ASN A 83 -12.66 3.10 -17.56
C ASN A 83 -11.15 3.23 -17.36
N PHE A 84 -10.66 2.54 -16.33
CA PHE A 84 -9.24 2.43 -16.00
C PHE A 84 -8.97 0.99 -15.57
N ASP A 85 -7.77 0.48 -15.76
CA ASP A 85 -7.34 -0.82 -15.24
C ASP A 85 -6.56 -0.68 -13.94
N VAL A 86 -6.60 -1.72 -13.12
CA VAL A 86 -5.96 -1.74 -11.81
C VAL A 86 -5.25 -3.06 -11.60
N GLU A 87 -3.98 -2.96 -11.22
CA GLU A 87 -3.13 -4.08 -10.83
C GLU A 87 -2.77 -3.90 -9.36
N PHE A 88 -2.77 -4.97 -8.57
CA PHE A 88 -2.35 -4.91 -7.16
C PHE A 88 -0.97 -5.52 -7.05
N ILE A 89 0.01 -4.78 -6.55
CA ILE A 89 1.39 -5.26 -6.44
C ILE A 89 1.80 -5.32 -4.97
N ALA A 90 2.41 -6.43 -4.59
CA ALA A 90 2.94 -6.64 -3.24
C ALA A 90 4.43 -6.94 -3.37
N MET A 91 5.25 -6.10 -2.77
CA MET A 91 6.70 -6.29 -2.79
C MET A 91 7.15 -6.91 -1.48
N ASP A 92 7.87 -8.01 -1.56
CA ASP A 92 8.57 -8.61 -0.43
C ASP A 92 10.03 -8.08 -0.39
N PRO A 93 10.38 -7.22 0.57
CA PRO A 93 11.75 -6.75 0.76
C PRO A 93 12.65 -7.74 1.51
N GLY A 94 12.09 -8.84 2.04
CA GLY A 94 12.74 -9.77 2.97
C GLY A 94 11.91 -10.00 4.24
N TYR A 95 10.58 -10.07 4.13
CA TYR A 95 9.67 -10.32 5.25
C TYR A 95 9.95 -11.66 5.91
N HIS A 96 9.66 -11.73 7.22
CA HIS A 96 9.55 -13.00 7.91
C HIS A 96 8.43 -13.84 7.28
N ALA A 97 8.63 -15.15 7.18
CA ALA A 97 7.69 -16.05 6.49
C ALA A 97 6.25 -15.95 7.02
N ASN A 98 6.08 -15.77 8.33
CA ASN A 98 4.77 -15.57 8.95
C ASN A 98 4.09 -14.25 8.55
N ILE A 99 4.86 -13.16 8.39
CA ILE A 99 4.35 -11.86 7.93
C ILE A 99 3.96 -11.92 6.45
N ARG A 100 4.79 -12.59 5.62
CA ARG A 100 4.47 -12.84 4.22
C ARG A 100 3.18 -13.65 4.09
N GLN A 101 3.03 -14.71 4.88
CA GLN A 101 1.81 -15.53 4.88
C GLN A 101 0.58 -14.72 5.31
N LEU A 102 0.70 -13.93 6.38
CA LEU A 102 -0.41 -13.07 6.83
C LEU A 102 -0.87 -12.07 5.76
N LEU A 103 0.06 -11.48 4.99
CA LEU A 103 -0.26 -10.62 3.86
C LEU A 103 -1.06 -11.38 2.79
N ILE A 104 -0.59 -12.57 2.41
CA ILE A 104 -1.25 -13.44 1.41
C ILE A 104 -2.66 -13.81 1.89
N ASP A 105 -2.78 -14.35 3.11
CA ASP A 105 -4.05 -14.78 3.69
C ASP A 105 -5.07 -13.64 3.75
N ASN A 106 -4.63 -12.42 4.07
CA ASN A 106 -5.49 -11.25 4.10
C ASN A 106 -5.91 -10.83 2.69
N CYS A 107 -5.01 -10.86 1.71
CA CYS A 107 -5.35 -10.51 0.32
C CYS A 107 -6.29 -11.53 -0.31
N GLU A 108 -6.05 -12.83 -0.10
CA GLU A 108 -6.93 -13.92 -0.55
C GLU A 108 -8.31 -13.79 0.10
N TYR A 109 -8.36 -13.64 1.43
CA TYR A 109 -9.62 -13.45 2.15
C TYR A 109 -10.43 -12.26 1.61
N LEU A 110 -9.76 -11.16 1.28
CA LEU A 110 -10.39 -9.93 0.79
C LEU A 110 -10.62 -9.90 -0.73
N ASN A 111 -10.31 -10.99 -1.43
CA ASN A 111 -10.36 -11.10 -2.90
C ASN A 111 -9.53 -10.03 -3.62
N ILE A 112 -8.33 -9.75 -3.14
CA ILE A 112 -7.38 -8.80 -3.75
C ILE A 112 -6.36 -9.60 -4.58
N PRO A 113 -6.41 -9.55 -5.92
CA PRO A 113 -5.51 -10.33 -6.78
C PRO A 113 -4.14 -9.67 -6.84
N ILE A 114 -3.21 -10.09 -5.97
CA ILE A 114 -1.88 -9.50 -5.87
C ILE A 114 -0.86 -10.16 -6.79
N HIS A 115 0.00 -9.33 -7.40
CA HIS A 115 1.28 -9.72 -7.98
C HIS A 115 2.35 -9.61 -6.89
N LEU A 116 2.62 -10.71 -6.20
CA LEU A 116 3.68 -10.77 -5.20
C LEU A 116 5.05 -10.96 -5.87
N PHE A 117 6.03 -10.12 -5.52
CA PHE A 117 7.38 -10.21 -6.08
C PHE A 117 8.46 -9.91 -5.04
N ASP A 118 9.60 -10.57 -5.18
CA ASP A 118 10.75 -10.46 -4.28
C ASP A 118 11.73 -9.39 -4.75
N SER A 119 12.24 -8.59 -3.82
CA SER A 119 13.18 -7.49 -4.13
C SER A 119 14.53 -7.60 -3.38
N ARG A 120 14.63 -8.49 -2.39
CA ARG A 120 15.85 -8.72 -1.54
C ARG A 120 16.47 -7.43 -0.98
N ILE A 121 15.67 -6.38 -0.80
CA ILE A 121 16.17 -5.04 -0.42
C ILE A 121 16.79 -5.04 0.97
N PHE A 122 16.25 -5.80 1.92
CA PHE A 122 16.80 -5.85 3.29
C PHE A 122 18.22 -6.42 3.32
N GLU A 123 18.50 -7.45 2.52
CA GLU A 123 19.84 -8.03 2.41
C GLU A 123 20.83 -7.00 1.84
N ILE A 124 20.46 -6.33 0.74
CA ILE A 124 21.31 -5.35 0.07
C ILE A 124 21.54 -4.11 0.94
N ALA A 125 20.51 -3.64 1.66
CA ALA A 125 20.62 -2.48 2.54
C ALA A 125 21.55 -2.74 3.74
N ASP A 126 21.53 -3.96 4.28
CA ASP A 126 22.43 -4.38 5.37
C ASP A 126 23.91 -4.45 4.93
N GLU A 127 24.17 -4.84 3.68
CA GLU A 127 25.53 -4.89 3.14
C GLU A 127 26.11 -3.52 2.80
N ILE A 128 25.30 -2.59 2.27
CA ILE A 128 25.79 -1.36 1.63
C ILE A 128 25.67 -0.12 2.54
N ALA A 129 24.71 -0.07 3.46
CA ALA A 129 24.32 1.20 4.11
C ALA A 129 24.21 1.07 5.64
N LYS A 130 25.31 0.75 6.33
CA LYS A 130 25.36 0.74 7.81
C LYS A 130 25.03 2.10 8.44
N ASP A 131 25.39 3.21 7.77
CA ASP A 131 25.24 4.56 8.31
C ASP A 131 23.84 5.18 8.09
N TYR A 132 23.11 4.78 7.03
CA TYR A 132 21.77 5.32 6.69
C TYR A 132 20.81 4.27 6.08
N PRO A 133 20.54 3.16 6.80
CA PRO A 133 19.82 2.03 6.24
C PRO A 133 18.37 2.38 5.83
N CYS A 134 17.70 3.24 6.60
CA CYS A 134 16.30 3.59 6.35
C CYS A 134 16.09 4.43 5.07
N TYR A 135 16.97 5.40 4.80
CA TYR A 135 16.86 6.25 3.60
C TYR A 135 17.11 5.43 2.33
N MET A 136 18.16 4.61 2.33
CA MET A 136 18.48 3.76 1.18
C MET A 136 17.38 2.72 0.94
N CYS A 137 16.92 2.04 2.00
CA CYS A 137 15.82 1.09 1.93
C CYS A 137 14.56 1.74 1.33
N ALA A 138 14.14 2.91 1.82
CA ALA A 138 12.97 3.61 1.29
C ALA A 138 13.10 3.95 -0.21
N ARG A 139 14.29 4.37 -0.65
CA ARG A 139 14.57 4.65 -2.07
C ARG A 139 14.51 3.39 -2.94
N MET A 140 15.16 2.32 -2.50
CA MET A 140 15.17 1.04 -3.23
C MET A 140 13.77 0.45 -3.35
N ARG A 141 12.98 0.50 -2.27
CA ARG A 141 11.59 0.02 -2.26
C ARG A 141 10.75 0.75 -3.30
N ARG A 142 10.92 2.07 -3.38
CA ARG A 142 10.21 2.90 -4.36
C ARG A 142 10.65 2.56 -5.79
N GLY A 143 11.94 2.39 -6.04
CA GLY A 143 12.47 1.98 -7.35
C GLY A 143 11.95 0.61 -7.81
N ALA A 144 11.90 -0.36 -6.90
CA ALA A 144 11.36 -1.69 -7.18
C ALA A 144 9.87 -1.65 -7.53
N LEU A 145 9.07 -0.87 -6.80
CA LEU A 145 7.65 -0.67 -7.11
C LEU A 145 7.44 0.02 -8.47
N TYR A 146 8.24 1.04 -8.81
CA TYR A 146 8.18 1.68 -10.12
C TYR A 146 8.52 0.70 -11.24
N SER A 147 9.60 -0.07 -11.08
CA SER A 147 10.00 -1.07 -12.07
C SER A 147 8.90 -2.11 -12.31
N LYS A 148 8.25 -2.58 -11.24
CA LYS A 148 7.14 -3.55 -11.37
C LYS A 148 5.89 -2.93 -12.00
N ALA A 149 5.57 -1.68 -11.66
CA ALA A 149 4.47 -0.96 -12.27
C ALA A 149 4.69 -0.79 -13.79
N GLU A 150 5.90 -0.39 -14.19
CA GLU A 150 6.28 -0.25 -15.61
C GLU A 150 6.24 -1.60 -16.35
N GLU A 151 6.74 -2.68 -15.75
CA GLU A 151 6.67 -4.04 -16.32
C GLU A 151 5.21 -4.46 -16.62
N LEU A 152 4.29 -4.09 -15.74
CA LEU A 152 2.85 -4.37 -15.91
C LEU A 152 2.14 -3.35 -16.83
N GLY A 153 2.86 -2.37 -17.38
CA GLY A 153 2.31 -1.32 -18.23
C GLY A 153 1.47 -0.29 -17.48
N CYS A 154 1.65 -0.14 -16.17
CA CYS A 154 0.94 0.84 -15.37
C CYS A 154 1.56 2.23 -15.54
N ASN A 155 0.72 3.24 -15.76
CA ASN A 155 1.15 4.64 -15.89
C ASN A 155 1.04 5.45 -14.59
N LYS A 156 0.36 4.90 -13.57
CA LYS A 156 0.23 5.53 -12.24
C LYS A 156 0.50 4.51 -11.12
N LEU A 157 1.07 4.96 -10.00
CA LEU A 157 1.30 4.17 -8.80
C LEU A 157 0.57 4.80 -7.60
N ALA A 158 -0.34 4.04 -6.98
CA ALA A 158 -1.02 4.42 -5.75
C ALA A 158 -0.29 3.84 -4.52
N LEU A 159 -0.03 4.70 -3.54
CA LEU A 159 0.64 4.36 -2.27
C LEU A 159 -0.28 4.73 -1.10
N GLY A 160 -0.33 3.88 -0.08
CA GLY A 160 -1.27 4.00 1.05
C GLY A 160 -0.90 5.04 2.10
N HIS A 161 -0.30 6.18 1.71
CA HIS A 161 0.00 7.26 2.64
C HIS A 161 -1.28 8.01 3.04
N HIS A 162 -1.42 8.33 4.31
CA HIS A 162 -2.55 9.05 4.88
C HIS A 162 -2.15 10.42 5.44
N TYR A 163 -3.13 11.11 6.03
CA TYR A 163 -2.96 12.50 6.47
C TYR A 163 -1.86 12.66 7.53
N ASP A 164 -1.77 11.73 8.48
CA ASP A 164 -0.73 11.82 9.53
C ASP A 164 0.69 11.69 8.94
N ASP A 165 0.91 10.89 7.89
CA ASP A 165 2.22 10.83 7.21
C ASP A 165 2.65 12.20 6.65
N VAL A 166 1.68 12.98 6.15
CA VAL A 166 1.92 14.34 5.66
C VAL A 166 2.25 15.27 6.82
N ILE A 167 1.55 15.16 7.95
CA ILE A 167 1.86 15.94 9.16
C ILE A 167 3.28 15.63 9.63
N GLU A 168 3.62 14.36 9.78
CA GLU A 168 4.93 13.90 10.22
C GLU A 168 6.03 14.41 9.28
N THR A 169 5.84 14.23 7.97
CA THR A 169 6.80 14.72 6.96
C THR A 169 6.96 16.24 7.03
N THR A 170 5.86 16.98 7.21
CA THR A 170 5.89 18.45 7.32
C THR A 170 6.64 18.89 8.57
N MET A 171 6.40 18.23 9.72
CA MET A 171 7.10 18.53 10.96
C MET A 171 8.60 18.21 10.86
N LEU A 172 8.97 17.08 10.24
CA LEU A 172 10.37 16.74 9.98
C LEU A 172 11.06 17.78 9.10
N ASN A 173 10.41 18.23 8.02
CA ASN A 173 10.98 19.26 7.14
C ASN A 173 11.16 20.60 7.87
N LEU A 174 10.17 21.02 8.66
CA LEU A 174 10.22 22.29 9.39
C LEU A 174 11.31 22.28 10.47
N LEU A 175 11.38 21.21 11.26
CA LEU A 175 12.25 21.13 12.43
C LEU A 175 13.68 20.71 12.10
N CYS A 176 13.88 19.83 11.13
CA CYS A 176 15.20 19.26 10.83
C CYS A 176 15.84 19.85 9.57
N ALA A 177 15.05 20.33 8.61
CA ALA A 177 15.56 20.89 7.35
C ALA A 177 15.37 22.40 7.22
N GLY A 178 14.61 23.03 8.12
CA GLY A 178 14.30 24.47 8.07
C GLY A 178 13.51 24.88 6.83
N LYS A 179 12.70 23.96 6.28
CA LYS A 179 11.94 24.18 5.03
C LYS A 179 10.48 23.77 5.22
N PHE A 180 9.57 24.47 4.54
CA PHE A 180 8.14 24.15 4.47
C PHE A 180 7.76 23.82 3.03
#